data_AF-A0A7C7UBB5-F1
#
_entry.id   AF-A0A7C7UBB5-F1
#
_cell.length_a   1.000
_cell.length_b   1.000
_cell.length_c   1.000
_cell.angle_alpha   90.00
_cell.angle_beta   90.00
_cell.angle_gamma   90.00
#
_symmetry.space_group_name_H-M   'P 1'
#
loop_
_entity.id
_entity.type
_entity.pdbx_description
1 polymer ?
#
loop_
_entity_poly.entity_id
_entity_poly.type
_entity_poly.pdbx_seq_one_letter_code
_entity_poly.pdbx_strand_id
1 'polypeptide(L)' 'MGGGLVVTARAPDGVIEGLEAPDHPFCVAVQWHPEAMVESQPVMRRLFEGLVEAARARTGLPRAS' A
#
# COMPACT_ATOMS: atom_id res chain seq x y z
N MET A 1 10.40 -9.75 -13.43
CA MET A 1 9.71 -9.56 -12.13
C MET A 1 10.22 -10.63 -11.19
N GLY A 2 10.72 -10.26 -10.02
CA GLY A 2 11.13 -11.23 -9.00
C GLY A 2 9.91 -12.03 -8.52
N GLY A 3 10.06 -13.34 -8.34
CA GLY A 3 9.00 -14.18 -7.79
C GLY A 3 8.61 -13.69 -6.40
N GLY A 4 7.32 -13.50 -6.15
CA GLY A 4 6.78 -13.04 -4.86
C GLY A 4 6.03 -11.71 -4.90
N LEU A 5 6.01 -11.01 -6.04
CA LEU A 5 5.15 -9.83 -6.26
C LEU A 5 3.98 -10.17 -7.19
N VAL A 6 2.79 -9.71 -6.82
CA VAL A 6 1.56 -9.84 -7.58
C VAL A 6 1.11 -8.46 -8.06
N VAL A 7 0.66 -8.37 -9.30
CA VAL A 7 0.07 -7.14 -9.84
C VAL A 7 -1.34 -6.97 -9.31
N THR A 8 -1.60 -5.84 -8.64
CA THR A 8 -2.88 -5.54 -8.00
C THR A 8 -3.58 -4.31 -8.55
N ALA A 9 -2.88 -3.45 -9.31
CA ALA A 9 -3.49 -2.36 -10.05
C ALA A 9 -2.85 -2.17 -11.44
N ARG A 10 -3.69 -1.83 -12.42
CA ARG A 10 -3.30 -1.46 -13.77
C ARG A 10 -4.10 -0.25 -14.22
N ALA A 11 -3.44 0.67 -14.93
CA ALA A 11 -4.10 1.75 -15.64
C ALA A 11 -4.85 1.22 -16.88
N PRO A 12 -5.77 2.00 -17.48
CA PRO A 12 -6.52 1.59 -18.68
C PRO A 12 -5.65 1.25 -19.89
N ASP A 13 -4.43 1.80 -19.97
CA ASP A 13 -3.43 1.51 -21.01
C ASP A 13 -2.62 0.23 -20.72
N GLY A 14 -2.88 -0.43 -19.59
CA GLY A 14 -2.24 -1.67 -19.17
C GLY A 14 -0.96 -1.48 -18.34
N VAL A 15 -0.51 -0.24 -18.12
CA VAL A 15 0.63 0.06 -17.25
C VAL A 15 0.35 -0.44 -15.84
N ILE A 16 1.32 -1.12 -15.24
CA ILE A 16 1.23 -1.61 -13.87
C ILE A 16 1.41 -0.43 -12.93
N GLU A 17 0.43 -0.23 -12.04
CA GLU A 17 0.46 0.85 -11.07
C GLU A 17 0.46 0.36 -9.63
N GLY A 18 0.16 -0.91 -9.39
CA GLY A 18 0.09 -1.49 -8.05
C GLY A 18 0.71 -2.88 -8.01
N LEU A 19 1.54 -3.11 -7.00
CA LEU A 19 2.14 -4.40 -6.67
C LEU A 19 1.98 -4.70 -5.18
N GLU A 20 1.78 -5.96 -4.85
CA GLU A 20 1.76 -6.46 -3.48
C GLU A 20 2.65 -7.70 -3.34
N ALA A 21 3.21 -7.93 -2.15
CA ALA A 21 3.88 -9.18 -1.79
C ALA A 21 3.01 -9.97 -0.80
N PRO A 22 2.24 -10.99 -1.24
CA PRO A 22 1.30 -11.71 -0.37
C PRO A 22 1.97 -12.41 0.82
N ASP A 23 3.23 -12.80 0.67
CA ASP A 23 4.00 -13.51 1.69
C ASP A 23 4.69 -12.56 2.70
N HIS A 24 4.47 -11.24 2.59
CA HIS A 24 4.99 -10.25 3.53
C HIS A 24 3.85 -9.63 4.36
N PRO A 25 4.01 -9.40 5.69
CA PRO A 25 2.94 -8.90 6.56
C PRO A 25 2.31 -7.57 6.10
N PHE A 26 3.09 -6.74 5.43
CA PHE A 26 2.60 -5.53 4.74
C PHE A 26 3.61 -5.10 3.67
N CYS A 27 3.30 -5.32 2.40
CA CYS A 27 4.10 -4.83 1.28
C CYS A 27 3.16 -4.42 0.16
N VAL A 28 2.95 -3.12 0.03
CA VAL A 28 2.14 -2.49 -1.02
C VAL A 28 3.01 -1.44 -1.69
N ALA A 29 3.11 -1.48 -3.01
CA ALA A 29 3.79 -0.49 -3.81
C ALA A 29 2.82 0.08 -4.84
N VAL A 30 2.82 1.40 -4.97
CA VAL A 30 2.01 2.13 -5.95
C VAL A 30 2.91 3.02 -6.78
N GLN A 31 2.56 3.20 -8.06
CA GLN A 31 3.32 4.05 -8.98
C GLN A 31 2.94 5.53 -8.83
N TRP A 32 1.67 5.82 -8.53
CA TRP A 32 1.20 7.18 -8.34
C TRP A 32 1.68 7.78 -7.00
N HIS A 33 1.41 9.07 -6.81
CA HIS A 33 1.79 9.85 -5.62
C HIS A 33 0.62 10.00 -4.63
N PRO A 34 0.28 8.99 -3.81
CA PRO A 34 -0.84 9.07 -2.88
C PRO A 34 -0.68 10.22 -1.87
N GLU A 35 0.54 10.62 -1.54
CA GLU A 35 0.86 11.75 -0.66
C GLU A 35 0.37 13.09 -1.21
N ALA A 36 0.42 13.28 -2.53
CA ALA A 36 -0.04 14.50 -3.20
C ALA A 36 -1.56 14.50 -3.40
N MET A 37 -2.22 13.37 -3.14
CA MET A 37 -3.64 13.15 -3.44
C MET A 37 -4.51 13.07 -2.19
N VAL A 38 -3.95 13.02 -0.97
CA VAL A 38 -4.72 12.84 0.26
C VAL A 38 -5.81 13.92 0.46
N GLU A 39 -5.53 15.16 0.09
CA GLU A 39 -6.49 16.26 0.26
C GLU A 39 -7.67 16.17 -0.69
N SER A 40 -7.41 15.86 -1.97
CA SER A 40 -8.44 15.75 -3.01
C SER A 40 -9.12 14.38 -3.05
N GLN A 41 -8.42 13.34 -2.59
CA GLN A 41 -8.86 11.96 -2.54
C GLN A 41 -8.50 11.34 -1.17
N PRO A 42 -9.34 11.58 -0.14
CA PRO A 42 -9.08 11.12 1.22
C PRO A 42 -8.85 9.60 1.35
N VAL A 43 -9.33 8.81 0.39
CA VAL A 43 -9.07 7.35 0.34
C VAL A 43 -7.58 7.02 0.28
N MET A 44 -6.74 7.88 -0.29
CA MET A 44 -5.29 7.68 -0.38
C MET A 44 -4.63 7.59 0.99
N ARG A 45 -5.26 8.18 2.02
CA ARG A 45 -4.82 8.06 3.42
C ARG A 45 -4.72 6.60 3.88
N ARG A 46 -5.57 5.70 3.36
CA ARG A 46 -5.62 4.29 3.78
C ARG A 46 -4.32 3.54 3.51
N LEU A 47 -3.57 3.91 2.48
CA LEU A 47 -2.25 3.32 2.20
C LEU A 47 -1.26 3.62 3.34
N PHE A 48 -1.31 4.84 3.88
CA PHE A 48 -0.47 5.26 5.00
C PHE A 48 -0.97 4.70 6.34
N GLU A 49 -2.28 4.68 6.55
CA GLU A 49 -2.88 4.06 7.74
C GLU A 49 -2.50 2.58 7.84
N GLY A 50 -2.64 1.82 6.75
CA GLY A 50 -2.24 0.42 6.69
C GLY A 50 -0.74 0.22 7.00
N LEU A 51 0.13 1.09 6.49
CA LEU A 51 1.56 1.05 6.80
C LEU A 51 1.84 1.27 8.30
N VAL A 52 1.21 2.28 8.90
CA VAL A 52 1.36 2.59 10.33
C VAL A 52 0.85 1.43 11.19
N GLU A 53 -0.31 0.87 10.86
CA GLU A 53 -0.87 -0.28 11.57
C GLU A 53 0.05 -1.50 11.50
N ALA A 54 0.59 -1.82 10.32
CA ALA A 54 1.54 -2.91 10.16
C ALA A 54 2.84 -2.69 10.93
N ALA A 55 3.34 -1.45 10.99
CA ALA A 55 4.52 -1.10 11.77
C ALA A 55 4.27 -1.30 13.28
N ARG A 56 3.10 -0.87 13.79
CA ARG A 56 2.70 -1.09 15.19
C ARG A 56 2.59 -2.57 15.53
N ALA A 57 1.97 -3.36 14.65
CA ALA A 57 1.85 -4.80 14.84
C ALA A 57 3.22 -5.49 14.92
N ARG A 58 4.20 -5.03 14.13
CA ARG A 58 5.58 -5.55 14.14
C ARG A 58 6.33 -5.21 15.42
N THR A 59 6.08 -4.05 16.03
CA THR A 59 6.74 -3.63 17.27
C THR A 59 6.01 -4.09 18.54
N GLY A 60 4.86 -4.76 18.41
CA GLY A 60 4.02 -5.17 19.55
C GLY A 60 3.24 -4.03 20.20
N LEU A 61 3.09 -2.89 19.51
CA LEU A 61 2.36 -1.73 20.02
C LEU A 61 0.84 -1.92 19.81
N PRO A 62 -0.02 -1.61 20.80
CA PRO A 62 -1.47 -1.76 20.65
C PRO A 62 -2.03 -0.89 19.50
N ARG A 63 -3.08 -1.40 18.84
CA ARG A 63 -3.82 -0.64 17.81
C ARG A 63 -4.45 0.61 18.46
N ALA A 64 -4.41 1.75 17.77
CA ALA A 64 -5.12 2.94 18.23
C ALA A 64 -6.63 2.73 18.02
N SER A 65 -7.40 3.05 19.06
CA SER A 65 -8.85 2.96 19.11
C SER A 65 -9.56 3.89 18.12
#